data_AF-A0A4Q2QPQ9-F1
#
_entry.id   AF-A0A4Q2QPQ9-F1
#
_cell.length_a   1.000
_cell.length_b   1.000
_cell.length_c   1.000
_cell.angle_alpha   90.00
_cell.angle_beta   90.00
_cell.angle_gamma   90.00
#
_symmetry.space_group_name_H-M   'P 1'
#
loop_
_entity.id
_entity.type
_entity.pdbx_description
1 polymer ?
#
loop_
_entity_poly.entity_id
_entity_poly.type
_entity_poly.pdbx_seq_one_letter_code
_entity_poly.pdbx_strand_id
1 'polypeptide(L)'
;MIDPRRVLRALAEHWALLEPLCERFDAGTLSLAELRSQLNTQLPESNPAEITALLDQWIRLDILVPVAKSPNRFELNAQIHDFLAYLRHEHRLGLCLEIEAYLRHLERLAGYIQDA
;
A
#
# COMPACT_ATOMS: atom_id res chain seq x y z
N MET A 1 -5.86 -23.68 -4.30
CA MET A 1 -4.48 -23.25 -3.98
C MET A 1 -4.27 -21.91 -4.64
N ILE A 2 -3.93 -20.87 -3.87
CA ILE A 2 -3.70 -19.53 -4.39
C ILE A 2 -2.41 -19.56 -5.22
N ASP A 3 -2.42 -18.96 -6.40
CA ASP A 3 -1.24 -18.85 -7.27
C ASP A 3 -0.34 -17.70 -6.76
N PRO A 4 0.86 -17.98 -6.22
CA PRO A 4 1.74 -16.95 -5.66
C PRO A 4 2.09 -15.86 -6.68
N ARG A 5 2.20 -16.21 -7.98
CA ARG A 5 2.51 -15.24 -9.03
C ARG A 5 1.38 -14.23 -9.23
N ARG A 6 0.13 -14.67 -9.06
CA ARG A 6 -1.04 -13.78 -9.18
C ARG A 6 -1.14 -12.83 -7.99
N VAL A 7 -0.83 -13.31 -6.79
CA VAL A 7 -0.77 -12.47 -5.59
C VAL A 7 0.29 -11.40 -5.77
N LEU A 8 1.55 -11.78 -6.07
CA LEU A 8 2.64 -10.83 -6.26
C LEU A 8 2.35 -9.81 -7.36
N ARG A 9 1.76 -10.26 -8.48
CA ARG A 9 1.34 -9.37 -9.56
C ARG A 9 0.30 -8.35 -9.08
N ALA A 10 -0.74 -8.82 -8.39
CA ALA A 10 -1.79 -7.93 -7.89
C ALA A 10 -1.26 -6.94 -6.83
N LEU A 11 -0.33 -7.36 -5.97
CA LEU A 11 0.33 -6.46 -5.01
C LEU A 11 1.13 -5.37 -5.72
N ALA A 12 1.86 -5.73 -6.78
CA ALA A 12 2.63 -4.77 -7.58
C ALA A 12 1.74 -3.81 -8.37
N GLU A 13 0.73 -4.34 -9.08
CA GLU A 13 -0.19 -3.55 -9.91
C GLU A 13 -1.04 -2.58 -9.08
N HIS A 14 -1.43 -2.99 -7.87
CA HIS A 14 -2.33 -2.21 -7.01
C HIS A 14 -1.63 -1.57 -5.81
N TRP A 15 -0.30 -1.47 -5.83
CA TRP A 15 0.48 -0.94 -4.71
C TRP A 15 -0.04 0.41 -4.22
N ALA A 16 -0.26 1.35 -5.13
CA ALA A 16 -0.73 2.71 -4.80
C ALA A 16 -2.07 2.73 -4.05
N LEU A 17 -2.91 1.69 -4.22
CA LEU A 17 -4.18 1.55 -3.52
C LEU A 17 -4.01 0.81 -2.19
N LEU A 18 -3.15 -0.21 -2.16
CA LEU A 18 -2.92 -1.08 -1.00
C LEU A 18 -2.07 -0.41 0.08
N GLU A 19 -1.11 0.44 -0.29
CA GLU A 19 -0.25 1.17 0.64
C GLU A 19 -1.04 2.06 1.64
N PRO A 20 -1.91 2.97 1.19
CA PRO A 20 -2.72 3.78 2.12
C PRO A 20 -3.75 2.93 2.88
N LEU A 21 -4.25 1.84 2.27
CA LEU A 21 -5.12 0.91 2.97
C LEU A 21 -4.39 0.18 4.10
N CYS A 22 -3.12 -0.19 3.90
CA CYS A 22 -2.28 -0.81 4.92
C CYS A 22 -2.21 0.08 6.18
N GLU A 23 -2.00 1.39 6.02
CA GLU A 23 -2.01 2.36 7.12
C GLU A 23 -3.37 2.44 7.83
N ARG A 24 -4.46 2.36 7.07
CA ARG A 24 -5.81 2.35 7.64
C ARG A 24 -6.07 1.07 8.41
N PHE A 25 -5.57 -0.07 7.93
CA PHE A 25 -5.68 -1.35 8.59
C PHE A 25 -4.82 -1.47 9.86
N ASP A 26 -3.71 -0.74 9.95
CA ASP A 26 -2.94 -0.58 11.19
C ASP A 26 -3.82 0.00 12.33
N ALA A 27 -4.81 0.82 12.00
CA ALA A 27 -5.77 1.39 12.95
C ALA A 27 -7.02 0.51 13.19
N GLY A 28 -7.22 -0.54 12.38
CA GLY A 28 -8.30 -1.51 12.52
C GLY A 28 -9.03 -1.85 11.22
N THR A 29 -10.07 -2.66 11.34
CA THR A 29 -10.81 -3.23 10.19
C THR A 29 -11.69 -2.19 9.48
N LEU A 30 -11.98 -2.38 8.19
CA LEU A 30 -12.83 -1.49 7.39
C LEU A 30 -14.11 -2.21 6.95
N SER A 31 -15.24 -1.50 6.96
CA SER A 31 -16.46 -1.99 6.32
C SER A 31 -16.36 -1.94 4.78
N LEU A 32 -17.22 -2.68 4.10
CA LEU A 32 -17.30 -2.63 2.63
C LEU A 32 -17.57 -1.22 2.09
N ALA A 33 -18.39 -0.44 2.80
CA ALA A 33 -18.71 0.93 2.42
C ALA A 33 -17.49 1.86 2.55
N GLU A 34 -16.73 1.72 3.64
CA GLU A 34 -15.49 2.48 3.85
C GLU A 34 -14.41 2.12 2.84
N LEU A 35 -14.27 0.83 2.50
CA LEU A 35 -13.37 0.37 1.45
C LEU A 35 -13.72 0.97 0.09
N ARG A 36 -14.99 0.87 -0.31
CA ARG A 36 -15.47 1.48 -1.57
C ARG A 36 -15.25 2.98 -1.58
N SER A 37 -15.51 3.67 -0.47
CA SER A 37 -15.29 5.11 -0.38
C SER A 37 -13.82 5.46 -0.59
N GLN A 38 -12.89 4.75 0.06
CA GLN A 38 -11.46 5.01 -0.07
C GLN A 38 -10.95 4.72 -1.49
N LEU A 39 -11.44 3.64 -2.12
CA LEU A 39 -11.08 3.33 -3.51
C LEU A 39 -11.63 4.37 -4.48
N ASN A 40 -12.87 4.84 -4.31
CA ASN A 40 -13.44 5.92 -5.12
C ASN A 40 -12.63 7.23 -5.03
N THR A 41 -12.07 7.54 -3.85
CA THR A 41 -11.22 8.74 -3.69
C THR A 41 -9.93 8.62 -4.51
N GLN A 42 -9.36 7.42 -4.61
CA GLN A 42 -8.11 7.18 -5.34
C GLN A 42 -8.32 6.89 -6.84
N LEU A 43 -9.50 6.41 -7.21
CA LEU A 43 -9.91 6.08 -8.58
C LEU A 43 -11.18 6.84 -8.95
N PRO A 44 -11.15 8.18 -9.08
CA PRO A 44 -12.34 9.00 -9.29
C PRO A 44 -13.03 8.75 -10.64
N GLU A 45 -12.31 8.21 -11.62
CA GLU A 45 -12.85 7.88 -12.96
C GLU A 45 -13.44 6.46 -13.02
N SER A 46 -13.20 5.62 -12.01
CA SER A 46 -13.70 4.25 -12.01
C SER A 46 -15.20 4.18 -11.71
N ASN A 47 -15.88 3.26 -12.38
CA ASN A 47 -17.29 3.00 -12.07
C ASN A 47 -17.44 2.04 -10.87
N PRO A 48 -18.61 1.99 -10.22
CA PRO A 48 -18.84 1.10 -9.07
C PRO A 48 -18.64 -0.40 -9.35
N ALA A 49 -18.82 -0.84 -10.60
CA ALA A 49 -18.65 -2.24 -10.98
C ALA A 49 -17.16 -2.62 -11.01
N GLU A 50 -16.29 -1.73 -11.51
CA GLU A 50 -14.84 -1.90 -11.50
C GLU A 50 -14.28 -1.99 -10.09
N ILE A 51 -14.73 -1.11 -9.19
CA ILE A 51 -14.32 -1.15 -7.77
C ILE A 51 -14.75 -2.46 -7.12
N THR A 52 -15.96 -2.94 -7.45
CA THR A 52 -16.45 -4.22 -6.94
C THR A 52 -15.61 -5.38 -7.48
N ALA A 53 -15.28 -5.38 -8.78
CA ALA A 53 -14.45 -6.40 -9.40
C ALA A 53 -13.03 -6.44 -8.80
N LEU A 54 -12.47 -5.27 -8.48
CA LEU A 54 -11.17 -5.13 -7.81
C LEU A 54 -11.20 -5.72 -6.39
N LEU A 55 -12.21 -5.36 -5.59
CA LEU A 55 -12.39 -5.92 -4.24
C LEU A 55 -12.56 -7.44 -4.28
N ASP A 56 -13.40 -7.93 -5.20
CA ASP A 56 -13.60 -9.36 -5.39
C ASP A 56 -12.30 -10.06 -5.81
N GLN A 57 -11.46 -9.41 -6.63
CA GLN A 57 -10.14 -9.93 -6.99
C GLN A 57 -9.23 -10.03 -5.76
N TRP A 58 -9.17 -9.01 -4.92
CA TRP A 58 -8.36 -9.04 -3.69
C TRP A 58 -8.84 -10.10 -2.71
N ILE A 59 -10.15 -10.30 -2.57
CA ILE A 59 -10.73 -11.36 -1.73
C ILE A 59 -10.37 -12.74 -2.30
N ARG A 60 -10.53 -12.95 -3.62
CA ARG A 60 -10.17 -14.22 -4.28
C ARG A 60 -8.68 -14.57 -4.17
N LEU A 61 -7.82 -13.55 -4.10
CA LEU A 61 -6.38 -13.70 -3.93
C LEU A 61 -5.97 -13.79 -2.46
N ASP A 62 -6.93 -13.76 -1.53
CA ASP A 62 -6.70 -13.78 -0.09
C ASP A 62 -5.83 -12.61 0.41
N ILE A 63 -5.88 -11.49 -0.30
CA ILE A 63 -5.26 -10.21 0.09
C ILE A 63 -6.15 -9.54 1.14
N LEU A 64 -7.46 -9.49 0.88
CA LEU A 64 -8.47 -9.07 1.84
C LEU A 64 -9.25 -10.27 2.35
N VAL A 65 -9.48 -10.33 3.65
CA VAL A 65 -10.24 -11.39 4.30
C VAL A 65 -11.38 -10.81 5.13
N PRO A 66 -12.55 -11.47 5.18
CA PRO A 66 -13.65 -11.07 6.05
C PRO A 66 -13.33 -11.40 7.50
N VAL A 67 -13.70 -10.52 8.42
CA VAL A 67 -13.51 -10.73 9.86
C VAL A 67 -14.46 -11.82 10.35
N ALA A 68 -13.93 -12.81 11.09
CA ALA A 68 -14.62 -14.06 11.48
C ALA A 68 -15.95 -13.92 12.28
N LYS A 69 -16.36 -12.70 12.64
CA LYS A 69 -17.61 -12.39 13.35
C LYS A 69 -18.33 -11.13 12.82
N SER A 70 -17.84 -10.57 11.72
CA SER A 70 -18.36 -9.33 11.14
C SER A 70 -18.18 -9.40 9.63
N PRO A 71 -19.05 -10.13 8.91
CA PRO A 71 -18.85 -10.45 7.50
C PRO A 71 -18.83 -9.21 6.58
N ASN A 72 -19.36 -8.08 7.05
CA ASN A 72 -19.29 -6.80 6.33
C ASN A 72 -18.03 -5.99 6.65
N ARG A 73 -17.13 -6.51 7.48
CA ARG A 73 -15.82 -5.91 7.80
C ARG A 73 -14.71 -6.79 7.26
N PHE A 74 -13.66 -6.12 6.83
CA PHE A 74 -12.53 -6.69 6.16
C PHE A 74 -11.25 -6.24 6.86
N GLU A 75 -10.24 -7.07 6.70
CA GLU A 75 -8.85 -6.81 7.07
C GLU A 75 -7.93 -7.33 5.97
N LEU A 76 -6.67 -6.91 5.99
CA LEU A 76 -5.66 -7.59 5.19
C LEU A 76 -5.40 -8.97 5.80
N ASN A 77 -5.14 -9.96 4.95
CA ASN A 77 -4.56 -11.21 5.44
C ASN A 77 -3.25 -10.88 6.18
N ALA A 78 -3.08 -11.44 7.39
CA ALA A 78 -1.95 -11.14 8.25
C ALA A 78 -0.59 -11.31 7.57
N GLN A 79 -0.41 -12.35 6.75
CA GLN A 79 0.84 -12.59 6.02
C GLN A 79 1.10 -11.52 4.95
N ILE A 80 0.04 -11.06 4.29
CA ILE A 80 0.12 -9.97 3.32
C ILE A 80 0.38 -8.65 4.03
N HIS A 81 -0.28 -8.41 5.16
CA HIS A 81 -0.07 -7.21 5.98
C HIS A 81 1.39 -7.10 6.44
N ASP A 82 1.94 -8.17 7.04
CA ASP A 82 3.34 -8.21 7.48
C ASP A 82 4.30 -7.97 6.30
N PHE A 83 4.02 -8.58 5.14
CA PHE A 83 4.83 -8.40 3.94
C PHE A 83 4.79 -6.96 3.41
N LEU A 84 3.61 -6.34 3.34
CA LEU A 84 3.47 -4.94 2.92
C LEU A 84 4.14 -3.98 3.91
N ALA A 85 4.01 -4.23 5.22
CA ALA A 85 4.67 -3.46 6.26
C ALA A 85 6.20 -3.52 6.13
N TYR A 86 6.75 -4.71 5.87
CA TYR A 86 8.17 -4.89 5.58
C TYR A 86 8.62 -4.07 4.36
N LEU A 87 7.92 -4.19 3.22
CA LEU A 87 8.28 -3.45 2.00
C LEU A 87 8.23 -1.93 2.19
N ARG A 88 7.22 -1.41 2.90
CA ARG A 88 7.11 0.01 3.23
C ARG A 88 8.27 0.49 4.10
N HIS A 89 8.69 -0.32 5.07
CA HIS A 89 9.83 0.00 5.92
C HIS A 89 11.13 0.09 5.13
N GLU A 90 11.41 -0.93 4.31
CA GLU A 90 12.62 -0.98 3.47
C GLU A 90 12.67 0.19 2.47
N HIS A 91 11.54 0.48 1.81
CA HIS A 91 11.45 1.59 0.86
C HIS A 91 11.74 2.94 1.55
N ARG A 92 11.15 3.17 2.73
CA ARG A 92 11.41 4.40 3.51
C ARG A 92 12.87 4.51 3.94
N LEU A 93 13.49 3.41 4.38
CA LEU A 93 14.89 3.40 4.77
C LEU A 93 15.80 3.76 3.59
N GLY A 94 15.55 3.18 2.41
CA GLY A 94 16.26 3.53 1.18
C GLY A 94 16.17 5.03 0.84
N LEU A 95 14.95 5.58 0.88
CA LEU A 95 14.73 7.01 0.66
C LEU A 95 15.49 7.91 1.65
N CYS A 96 15.53 7.54 2.94
CA CYS A 96 16.29 8.29 3.93
C CYS A 96 17.78 8.34 3.59
N LEU A 97 18.37 7.21 3.19
CA LEU A 97 19.78 7.12 2.80
C LEU A 97 20.09 7.96 1.56
N GLU A 98 19.17 7.98 0.58
CA GLU A 98 19.29 8.82 -0.61
C GLU A 98 19.27 10.31 -0.26
N ILE A 99 18.32 10.75 0.58
CA ILE A 99 18.22 12.13 1.05
C ILE A 99 19.52 12.56 1.77
N GLU A 100 20.05 11.71 2.66
CA GLU A 100 21.33 11.99 3.34
C GLU A 100 22.50 12.13 2.36
N ALA A 101 22.55 11.31 1.31
CA ALA A 101 23.56 11.43 0.27
C ALA A 101 23.44 12.77 -0.48
N TYR A 102 22.22 13.20 -0.81
CA TYR A 102 21.97 14.50 -1.45
C TYR A 102 22.34 15.67 -0.56
N LEU A 103 22.00 15.64 0.74
CA LEU A 103 22.36 16.68 1.70
C LEU A 103 23.89 16.85 1.79
N ARG A 104 24.63 15.74 1.96
CA ARG A 104 26.11 15.76 1.97
C ARG A 104 26.71 16.26 0.65
N HIS A 105 26.01 16.08 -0.46
CA HIS A 105 26.45 16.63 -1.73
C HIS A 105 26.25 18.15 -1.80
N LEU A 106 25.08 18.64 -1.36
CA LEU A 106 24.78 20.08 -1.29
C LEU A 106 25.74 20.82 -0.34
N GLU A 107 26.06 20.24 0.83
CA GLU A 107 27.02 20.81 1.77
C GLU A 107 28.41 20.98 1.14
N ARG A 108 28.88 19.96 0.39
CA ARG A 108 30.15 20.06 -0.33
C ARG A 108 30.14 21.15 -1.40
N LEU A 109 29.04 21.27 -2.15
CA LEU A 109 28.88 22.33 -3.15
C LEU A 109 28.86 23.72 -2.51
N ALA A 110 28.18 23.87 -1.36
CA ALA A 110 28.18 25.12 -0.61
C ALA A 110 29.59 25.52 -0.15
N GLY A 111 30.40 24.54 0.29
CA GLY A 111 31.81 24.76 0.60
C GLY A 111 32.60 25.32 -0.58
N TYR A 112 32.47 24.73 -1.78
CA TYR A 112 33.14 25.25 -2.98
C TYR A 112 32.73 26.67 -3.35
N ILE A 113 31.50 27.09 -3.06
CA ILE A 113 31.02 28.45 -3.32
C ILE A 113 31.58 29.44 -2.29
N GLN A 114 31.75 29.02 -1.03
CA GLN A 114 32.30 29.87 0.03
C GLN A 114 33.82 30.07 -0.09
N ASP A 115 34.51 29.07 -0.64
CA ASP A 115 35.96 29.10 -0.87
C ASP A 115 36.37 29.84 -2.17
N ALA A 116 35.39 30.24 -3.01
CA ALA A 116 35.58 30.95 -4.28
C ALA A 116 35.42 32.48 -4.14
#